data_AF-A0AAD8E567-F1
#
_entry.id   AF-A0AAD8E567-F1
#
_cell.length_a   1.000
_cell.length_b   1.000
_cell.length_c   1.000
_cell.angle_alpha   90.00
_cell.angle_beta   90.00
_cell.angle_gamma   90.00
#
_symmetry.space_group_name_H-M   'P 1'
#
loop_
_entity.id
_entity.type
_entity.pdbx_description
1 polymer ?
#
loop_
_entity_poly.entity_id
_entity_poly.type
_entity_poly.pdbx_seq_one_letter_code
_entity_poly.pdbx_strand_id
1 'polypeptide(L)'
;MQRLTITTAALLILVGTTLSQNVGHECEPGSTFRQDCNTCVCLENGKGAMCTLKGCLPPVLSRSKRETCTPGETFMKDCNNCVCSEDGQHAACTLKLCVPSPRVKRDTSTMICTPGTSYKKDCNTCRCAADGLTEACTLMLCIPKPT
;
A
#
# COMPACT_ATOMS: atom_id res chain seq x y z
N MET A 1 -29.28 -64.57 0.82
CA MET A 1 -28.06 -63.77 0.58
C MET A 1 -27.75 -63.98 -0.90
N GLN A 2 -28.06 -63.08 -1.83
CA GLN A 2 -27.52 -61.73 -2.02
C GLN A 2 -28.47 -60.97 -2.98
N ARG A 3 -28.73 -59.70 -2.66
CA ARG A 3 -29.53 -58.78 -3.49
C ARG A 3 -28.63 -58.11 -4.52
N LEU A 4 -29.05 -58.08 -5.78
CA LEU A 4 -28.62 -57.06 -6.73
C LEU A 4 -29.66 -56.95 -7.85
N THR A 5 -30.51 -55.92 -7.79
CA THR A 5 -31.34 -55.51 -8.92
C THR A 5 -31.06 -54.04 -9.23
N ILE A 6 -30.51 -53.86 -10.43
CA ILE A 6 -30.13 -52.60 -11.07
C ILE A 6 -31.41 -51.89 -11.51
N THR A 7 -31.60 -50.62 -11.16
CA THR A 7 -32.49 -49.71 -11.91
C THR A 7 -31.87 -48.32 -12.01
N THR A 8 -31.90 -47.81 -13.23
CA THR A 8 -31.32 -46.60 -13.80
C THR A 8 -32.03 -45.31 -13.38
N ALA A 9 -31.32 -44.18 -13.25
CA ALA A 9 -31.61 -42.93 -13.99
C ALA A 9 -30.77 -41.72 -13.52
N ALA A 10 -30.49 -40.86 -14.50
CA ALA A 10 -30.26 -39.42 -14.40
C ALA A 10 -28.90 -38.91 -13.88
N LEU A 11 -28.03 -38.67 -14.86
CA LEU A 11 -26.93 -37.73 -14.87
C LEU A 11 -27.41 -36.33 -14.41
N LEU A 12 -27.02 -35.89 -13.21
CA LEU A 12 -27.09 -34.48 -12.81
C LEU A 12 -25.67 -33.93 -12.83
N ILE A 13 -25.32 -33.33 -13.97
CA ILE A 13 -24.18 -32.45 -14.09
C ILE A 13 -24.46 -31.25 -13.19
N LEU A 14 -23.87 -31.24 -11.99
CA LEU A 14 -23.74 -30.03 -11.20
C LEU A 14 -22.74 -29.13 -11.95
N VAL A 15 -23.23 -28.42 -12.96
CA VAL A 15 -22.53 -27.27 -13.50
C VAL A 15 -22.55 -26.26 -12.35
N GLY A 16 -21.49 -26.27 -11.56
CA GLY A 16 -21.21 -25.21 -10.60
C GLY A 16 -21.04 -23.92 -11.39
N THR A 17 -22.16 -23.24 -11.67
CA THR A 17 -22.14 -21.84 -12.04
C THR A 17 -21.73 -21.11 -10.77
N THR A 18 -20.42 -21.02 -10.56
CA THR A 18 -19.86 -20.11 -9.57
C THR A 18 -20.42 -18.74 -9.91
N LEU A 19 -21.28 -18.26 -9.02
CA LEU A 19 -21.81 -16.91 -9.01
C LEU A 19 -20.65 -15.98 -9.28
N SER A 20 -20.70 -15.27 -10.41
CA SER A 20 -19.84 -14.13 -10.67
C SER A 20 -20.06 -13.17 -9.50
N GLN A 21 -19.15 -13.18 -8.53
CA GLN A 21 -19.11 -12.18 -7.48
C GLN A 21 -18.65 -10.88 -8.11
N ASN A 22 -19.53 -10.27 -8.89
CA ASN A 22 -19.46 -8.86 -9.13
C ASN A 22 -19.84 -8.25 -7.78
N VAL A 23 -18.85 -7.86 -6.99
CA VAL A 23 -19.04 -7.08 -5.76
C VAL A 23 -19.50 -5.68 -6.20
N GLY A 24 -20.72 -5.62 -6.74
CA GLY A 24 -21.44 -4.39 -6.95
C GLY A 24 -22.00 -3.97 -5.61
N HIS A 25 -21.72 -2.74 -5.19
CA HIS A 25 -22.37 -2.16 -4.03
C HIS A 25 -23.88 -2.09 -4.31
N GLU A 26 -24.65 -2.95 -3.64
CA GLU A 26 -26.11 -2.87 -3.66
C GLU A 26 -26.56 -1.66 -2.82
N CYS A 27 -27.51 -0.89 -3.35
CA CYS A 27 -28.08 0.28 -2.69
C CYS A 27 -29.58 0.40 -2.99
N GLU A 28 -30.32 1.12 -2.14
CA GLU A 28 -31.75 1.35 -2.35
C GLU A 28 -31.97 2.29 -3.55
N PRO A 29 -32.73 1.89 -4.59
CA PRO A 29 -33.00 2.71 -5.77
C PRO A 29 -33.42 4.14 -5.43
N GLY A 30 -32.78 5.13 -6.07
CA GLY A 30 -33.06 6.55 -5.84
C GLY A 30 -32.55 7.13 -4.52
N SER A 31 -32.01 6.30 -3.61
CA SER A 31 -31.46 6.78 -2.34
C SER A 31 -30.24 7.66 -2.54
N THR A 32 -30.08 8.65 -1.66
CA THR A 32 -28.87 9.49 -1.60
C THR A 32 -28.06 9.09 -0.38
N PHE A 33 -26.78 8.79 -0.57
CA PHE A 33 -25.86 8.40 0.48
C PHE A 33 -24.49 9.07 0.32
N ARG A 34 -23.63 8.92 1.33
CA ARG A 34 -22.24 9.39 1.26
C ARG A 34 -21.27 8.22 1.13
N GLN A 35 -20.33 8.35 0.21
CA GLN A 35 -19.16 7.50 0.10
C GLN A 35 -17.93 8.39 0.25
N ASP A 36 -17.21 8.21 1.35
CA ASP A 36 -16.20 9.16 1.81
C ASP A 36 -16.75 10.59 1.91
N CYS A 37 -16.11 11.55 1.25
CA CYS A 37 -16.55 12.93 1.15
C CYS A 37 -17.51 13.19 -0.02
N ASN A 38 -17.82 12.18 -0.83
CA ASN A 38 -18.66 12.28 -2.00
C ASN A 38 -20.12 12.00 -1.66
N THR A 39 -21.02 12.72 -2.34
CA THR A 39 -22.45 12.44 -2.32
C THR A 39 -22.78 11.58 -3.52
N CYS A 40 -23.50 10.49 -3.29
CA CYS A 40 -23.87 9.49 -4.27
C CYS A 40 -25.38 9.33 -4.34
N VAL A 41 -25.91 9.08 -5.54
CA VAL A 41 -27.31 8.70 -5.76
C VAL A 41 -27.34 7.30 -6.36
N CYS A 42 -28.08 6.39 -5.74
CA CYS A 42 -28.23 5.03 -6.20
C CYS A 42 -29.04 4.96 -7.50
N LEU A 43 -28.58 4.15 -8.45
CA LEU A 43 -29.28 3.89 -9.70
C LEU A 43 -30.53 3.04 -9.48
N GLU A 44 -31.50 3.17 -10.37
CA GLU A 44 -32.78 2.45 -10.30
C GLU A 44 -32.64 0.92 -10.27
N ASN A 45 -31.56 0.39 -10.84
CA ASN A 45 -31.29 -1.05 -10.86
C ASN A 45 -30.71 -1.58 -9.53
N GLY A 46 -30.48 -0.70 -8.53
CA GLY A 46 -29.90 -1.03 -7.23
C GLY A 46 -28.47 -1.53 -7.29
N LYS A 47 -27.77 -1.43 -8.44
CA LYS A 47 -26.46 -2.05 -8.70
C LYS A 47 -25.37 -1.04 -9.07
N GLY A 48 -25.39 0.11 -8.41
CA GLY A 48 -24.39 1.15 -8.58
C GLY A 48 -24.95 2.51 -8.21
N ALA A 49 -24.05 3.49 -8.13
CA ALA A 49 -24.41 4.86 -7.79
C ALA A 49 -23.61 5.86 -8.61
N MET A 50 -24.22 7.01 -8.87
CA MET A 50 -23.54 8.18 -9.44
C MET A 50 -23.08 9.08 -8.30
N CYS A 51 -21.76 9.26 -8.18
CA CYS A 51 -21.16 10.05 -7.11
C CYS A 51 -20.54 11.35 -7.63
N THR A 52 -20.46 12.36 -6.78
CA THR A 52 -19.55 13.49 -7.02
C THR A 52 -18.10 13.00 -7.07
N LEU A 53 -17.21 13.77 -7.72
CA LEU A 53 -15.78 13.44 -7.86
C LEU A 53 -14.90 14.42 -7.06
N LYS A 54 -15.15 14.50 -5.75
CA LYS A 54 -14.28 15.24 -4.83
C LYS A 54 -13.08 14.38 -4.49
N GLY A 55 -11.89 14.98 -4.60
CA GLY A 55 -10.66 14.41 -4.04
C GLY A 55 -10.75 14.44 -2.52
N CYS A 56 -11.07 13.30 -1.90
CA CYS A 56 -11.15 13.21 -0.45
C CYS A 56 -9.74 13.13 0.12
N LEU A 57 -9.43 14.00 1.07
CA LEU A 57 -8.20 13.86 1.85
C LEU A 57 -8.25 12.50 2.57
N PRO A 58 -7.14 11.74 2.59
CA PRO A 58 -7.10 10.53 3.38
C PRO A 58 -7.47 10.90 4.82
N PRO A 59 -8.22 10.05 5.54
CA PRO A 59 -8.41 10.24 6.97
C PRO A 59 -7.01 10.39 7.55
N VAL A 60 -6.74 11.57 8.15
CA VAL A 60 -5.46 11.87 8.78
C VAL A 60 -5.13 10.66 9.64
N LEU A 61 -4.08 9.93 9.25
CA LEU A 61 -3.54 8.83 10.03
C LEU A 61 -2.88 9.42 11.28
N SER A 62 -3.66 10.07 12.13
CA SER A 62 -3.36 10.28 13.54
C SER A 62 -4.21 9.39 14.43
N ARG A 63 -4.91 8.39 13.88
CA ARG A 63 -5.02 7.11 14.62
C ARG A 63 -3.67 6.41 14.52
N SER A 64 -2.69 7.05 15.14
CA SER A 64 -1.55 6.34 15.67
C SER A 64 -2.12 5.11 16.35
N LYS A 65 -1.66 3.93 15.93
CA LYS A 65 -1.65 2.76 16.80
C LYS A 65 -1.35 3.30 18.20
N ARG A 66 -2.22 3.03 19.19
CA ARG A 66 -2.15 3.62 20.54
C ARG A 66 -0.69 3.66 21.00
N GLU A 67 -0.06 4.81 20.85
CA GLU A 67 1.35 5.01 21.14
C GLU A 67 1.33 5.70 22.48
N THR A 68 1.49 4.90 23.53
CA THR A 68 1.72 5.44 24.86
C THR A 68 3.03 6.23 24.82
N CYS A 69 3.00 7.48 25.29
CA CYS A 69 4.15 8.37 25.40
C CYS A 69 4.29 8.86 26.85
N THR A 70 5.46 9.40 27.20
CA THR A 70 5.67 9.92 28.56
C THR A 70 4.88 11.23 28.72
N PRO A 71 4.03 11.39 29.76
CA PRO A 71 3.28 12.62 29.99
C PRO A 71 4.16 13.88 29.93
N GLY A 72 3.75 14.87 29.15
CA GLY A 72 4.46 16.13 28.96
C GLY A 72 5.73 16.08 28.09
N GLU A 73 6.15 14.89 27.63
CA GLU A 73 7.33 14.75 26.77
C GLU A 73 7.11 15.40 25.39
N THR A 74 8.14 16.07 24.90
CA THR A 74 8.22 16.53 23.51
C THR A 74 9.11 15.59 22.71
N PHE A 75 8.60 15.09 21.59
CA PHE A 75 9.33 14.17 20.72
C PHE A 75 9.07 14.50 19.25
N MET A 76 9.85 13.89 18.35
CA MET A 76 9.68 14.06 16.91
C MET A 76 9.19 12.76 16.28
N LYS A 77 8.02 12.80 15.62
CA LYS A 77 7.46 11.70 14.83
C LYS A 77 7.57 12.04 13.35
N ASP A 78 8.34 11.25 12.64
CA ASP A 78 8.81 11.59 11.29
C ASP A 78 9.50 12.97 11.29
N CYS A 79 8.91 13.98 10.66
CA CYS A 79 9.39 15.36 10.64
C CYS A 79 8.55 16.33 11.50
N ASN A 80 7.57 15.79 12.24
CA ASN A 80 6.62 16.56 13.03
C ASN A 80 7.00 16.58 14.50
N ASN A 81 6.94 17.78 15.11
CA ASN A 81 7.11 17.94 16.55
C ASN A 81 5.80 17.58 17.24
N CYS A 82 5.89 16.76 18.27
CA CYS A 82 4.77 16.22 19.03
C CYS A 82 4.95 16.53 20.52
N VAL A 83 3.85 16.81 21.20
CA VAL A 83 3.80 16.92 22.66
C VAL A 83 2.82 15.88 23.19
N CYS A 84 3.28 15.07 24.15
CA CYS A 84 2.47 14.07 24.81
C CYS A 84 1.50 14.72 25.80
N SER A 85 0.25 14.25 25.79
CA SER A 85 -0.76 14.64 26.76
C SER A 85 -0.46 14.08 28.15
N GLU A 86 -1.04 14.70 29.18
CA GLU A 86 -0.84 14.33 30.58
C GLU A 86 -1.29 12.90 30.92
N ASP A 87 -2.22 12.33 30.15
CA ASP A 87 -2.67 10.95 30.35
C ASP A 87 -1.72 9.91 29.73
N GLY A 88 -0.70 10.36 28.97
CA GLY A 88 0.27 9.51 28.28
C GLY A 88 -0.30 8.70 27.12
N GLN A 89 -1.55 8.95 26.70
CA GLN A 89 -2.26 8.13 25.71
C GLN A 89 -2.33 8.78 24.33
N HIS A 90 -2.15 10.09 24.27
CA HIS A 90 -2.28 10.87 23.05
C HIS A 90 -1.12 11.85 22.90
N ALA A 91 -0.78 12.20 21.66
CA ALA A 91 0.17 13.26 21.36
C ALA A 91 -0.43 14.22 20.33
N ALA A 92 -0.25 15.52 20.56
CA ALA A 92 -0.58 16.56 19.60
C ALA A 92 0.68 16.87 18.78
N CYS A 93 0.61 16.67 17.46
CA CYS A 93 1.73 16.86 16.55
C CYS A 93 1.47 18.00 15.56
N THR A 94 2.54 18.65 15.08
CA THR A 94 2.47 19.51 13.90
C THR A 94 2.02 18.72 12.67
N LEU A 95 1.51 19.40 11.64
CA LEU A 95 1.02 18.78 10.40
C LEU A 95 1.87 19.18 9.18
N LYS A 96 3.17 18.87 9.25
CA LYS A 96 4.08 19.01 8.11
C LYS A 96 3.98 17.80 7.20
N LEU A 97 3.96 18.05 5.90
CA LEU A 97 4.11 17.00 4.88
C LEU A 97 5.56 16.51 4.90
N CYS A 98 5.78 15.35 5.51
CA CYS A 98 7.10 14.74 5.55
C CYS A 98 7.38 14.05 4.22
N VAL A 99 8.43 14.48 3.52
CA VAL A 99 8.93 13.73 2.36
C VAL A 99 9.50 12.42 2.91
N PRO A 100 8.99 11.25 2.48
CA PRO A 100 9.58 10.00 2.87
C PRO A 100 11.02 10.00 2.37
N SER A 101 11.99 9.96 3.28
CA SER A 101 13.33 9.56 2.89
C SER A 101 13.20 8.18 2.24
N PRO A 102 13.91 7.89 1.13
CA PRO A 102 13.94 6.55 0.59
C PRO A 102 14.39 5.65 1.74
N ARG A 103 13.43 4.89 2.29
CA ARG A 103 13.70 3.82 3.23
C ARG A 103 14.46 2.81 2.40
N VAL A 104 15.79 2.97 2.34
CA VAL A 104 16.67 1.85 2.08
C VAL A 104 16.26 0.87 3.16
N LYS A 105 15.45 -0.13 2.78
CA LYS A 105 15.30 -1.31 3.61
C LYS A 105 16.74 -1.71 3.86
N ARG A 106 17.18 -1.59 5.10
CA ARG A 106 18.49 -2.04 5.54
C ARG A 106 18.40 -3.55 5.55
N ASP A 107 18.30 -4.12 4.35
CA ASP A 107 18.52 -5.52 4.11
C ASP A 107 20.01 -5.69 4.39
N THR A 108 20.26 -6.34 5.52
CA THR A 108 21.55 -6.86 6.01
C THR A 108 22.76 -6.40 5.19
N SER A 109 23.46 -5.39 5.73
CA SER A 109 24.78 -4.84 5.35
C SER A 109 25.67 -5.76 4.49
N THR A 110 25.31 -5.96 3.24
CA THR A 110 26.15 -6.63 2.25
C THR A 110 26.81 -5.50 1.49
N MET A 111 28.13 -5.38 1.65
CA MET A 111 28.91 -4.39 0.91
C MET A 111 28.65 -4.60 -0.58
N ILE A 112 28.09 -3.60 -1.26
CA ILE A 112 27.75 -3.67 -2.68
C ILE A 112 28.96 -3.35 -3.56
N CYS A 113 29.94 -2.64 -2.98
CA CYS A 113 31.19 -2.25 -3.63
C CYS A 113 32.30 -2.04 -2.59
N THR A 114 33.56 -2.06 -3.05
CA THR A 114 34.71 -1.81 -2.18
C THR A 114 34.85 -0.30 -1.91
N PRO A 115 34.82 0.16 -0.64
CA PRO A 115 34.85 1.58 -0.30
C PRO A 115 36.00 2.34 -0.96
N GLY A 116 35.68 3.52 -1.51
CA GLY A 116 36.66 4.41 -2.13
C GLY A 116 37.17 3.96 -3.50
N THR A 117 36.77 2.78 -4.00
CA THR A 117 37.20 2.30 -5.31
C THR A 117 36.42 2.96 -6.44
N SER A 118 37.04 2.97 -7.62
CA SER A 118 36.40 3.34 -8.88
C SER A 118 36.42 2.14 -9.82
N TYR A 119 35.30 1.86 -10.48
CA TYR A 119 35.15 0.71 -11.40
C TYR A 119 34.21 1.03 -12.56
N LYS A 120 34.13 0.11 -13.52
CA LYS A 120 33.22 0.19 -14.66
C LYS A 120 32.00 -0.69 -14.45
N LYS A 121 30.81 -0.11 -14.66
CA LYS A 121 29.53 -0.83 -14.77
C LYS A 121 29.03 -0.58 -16.19
N ASP A 122 29.13 -1.61 -17.02
CA ASP A 122 29.05 -1.47 -18.48
C ASP A 122 30.06 -0.43 -18.99
N CYS A 123 29.58 0.64 -19.66
CA CYS A 123 30.41 1.74 -20.13
C CYS A 123 30.61 2.85 -19.06
N ASN A 124 29.80 2.86 -18.01
CA ASN A 124 29.79 3.92 -17.01
C ASN A 124 30.91 3.76 -15.97
N THR A 125 31.52 4.88 -15.57
CA THR A 125 32.47 4.91 -14.45
C THR A 125 31.72 5.18 -13.17
N CYS A 126 31.88 4.30 -12.19
CA CYS A 126 31.29 4.39 -10.86
C CYS A 126 32.36 4.64 -9.81
N ARG A 127 32.01 5.36 -8.74
CA ARG A 127 32.82 5.53 -7.53
C ARG A 127 32.02 5.05 -6.31
N CYS A 128 32.61 4.15 -5.54
CA CYS A 128 32.04 3.65 -4.30
C CYS A 128 32.27 4.65 -3.17
N ALA A 129 31.22 4.95 -2.41
CA ALA A 129 31.32 5.78 -1.23
C ALA A 129 32.07 5.06 -0.09
N ALA A 130 32.45 5.82 0.93
CA ALA A 130 33.17 5.29 2.09
C ALA A 130 32.35 4.27 2.91
N ASP A 131 31.02 4.30 2.79
CA ASP A 131 30.13 3.37 3.47
C ASP A 131 30.10 1.98 2.81
N GLY A 132 30.58 1.83 1.57
CA GLY A 132 30.51 0.57 0.80
C GLY A 132 29.08 0.12 0.45
N LEU A 133 28.11 1.01 0.67
CA LEU A 133 26.68 0.78 0.47
C LEU A 133 26.09 1.68 -0.61
N THR A 134 26.79 2.75 -0.98
CA THR A 134 26.37 3.69 -2.04
C THR A 134 27.43 3.84 -3.13
N GLU A 135 26.98 3.97 -4.38
CA GLU A 135 27.82 4.25 -5.55
C GLU A 135 27.28 5.45 -6.33
N ALA A 136 28.16 6.22 -6.95
CA ALA A 136 27.80 7.27 -7.90
C ALA A 136 28.44 6.96 -9.26
N CYS A 137 27.63 6.88 -10.31
CA CYS A 137 28.07 6.53 -11.66
C CYS A 137 27.81 7.66 -12.66
N THR A 138 28.62 7.72 -13.72
CA THR A 138 28.25 8.46 -14.94
C THR A 138 26.97 7.88 -15.55
N LEU A 139 26.27 8.67 -16.37
CA LEU A 139 24.99 8.28 -17.01
C LEU A 139 25.11 8.28 -18.54
N MET A 140 26.07 7.53 -19.07
CA MET A 140 26.22 7.27 -20.50
C MET A 140 25.28 6.16 -20.94
N LEU A 141 24.66 6.32 -22.12
CA LEU A 141 23.94 5.25 -22.80
C LEU A 141 24.94 4.21 -23.30
N CYS A 142 24.90 3.00 -22.73
CA CYS A 142 25.80 1.92 -23.12
C CYS A 142 25.17 1.06 -24.21
N ILE A 143 25.85 0.92 -25.35
CA ILE A 143 25.44 0.02 -26.43
C ILE A 143 25.88 -1.40 -26.06
N PRO A 144 24.96 -2.40 -26.02
CA PRO A 144 25.33 -3.79 -25.79
C PRO A 144 26.29 -4.27 -26.88
N LYS A 145 27.34 -5.00 -26.51
CA LYS A 145 28.18 -5.65 -27.53
C LYS A 145 27.38 -6.76 -28.19
N PRO A 146 27.45 -6.92 -29.53
CA PRO A 146 26.88 -8.08 -30.19
C PRO A 146 27.54 -9.35 -29.62
N THR A 147 26.71 -10.32 -29.25
CA THR A 147 27.09 -11.67 -28.80
C THR A 147 27.54 -12.53 -29.96
#